data_AF-G5EQF3-F1
#
_entry.id   AF-G5EQF3-F1
#
_cell.length_a   1.000
_cell.length_b   1.000
_cell.length_c   1.000
_cell.angle_alpha   90.00
_cell.angle_beta   90.00
_cell.angle_gamma   90.00
#
_symmetry.space_group_name_H-M   'P 1'
#
loop_
_entity.id
_entity.type
_entity.pdbx_description
1 polymer ?
#
loop_
_entity_poly.entity_id
_entity_poly.type
_entity_poly.pdbx_seq_one_letter_code
_entity_poly.pdbx_strand_id
1 'polypeptide(L)'
;MGIILPLLYLGAGFGLAMLLPEHWGNRLKESASALLTRWIIPTVIIYTVATSRPELFFVATSTMVLMLLGVLCAGRITRDPVQKLAFVYLNAGLFGIPVVAGFWGEEAVRVYIGAYIGNSIMGNILGTSLLRGGSGVDPRVGESNAPDAQATKSRGGTLRTVLRGLRTSPPVIAVVIGLLCLPAGSFLSQYGAGFYRVLTWIFSFIGLIVLGMWLGAAKLHRADLTRAAGWAFLRAGLVSVYSIGVLAFARWAHDTAGVHFDQLLAHPQVLFLLAVLPPAANIVILETHYRHEGTAAPVIAAGAVVSVGMITLAVPILQLVFAS
;
A
#
# COMPACT_ATOMS: atom_id res chain seq x y z
N MET A 1 17.45 -13.79 9.18
CA MET A 1 17.65 -12.86 10.30
C MET A 1 16.41 -12.94 11.18
N GLY A 2 16.57 -13.25 12.47
CA GLY A 2 15.46 -13.62 13.34
C GLY A 2 14.46 -12.48 13.58
N ILE A 3 13.20 -12.87 13.80
CA ILE A 3 12.01 -12.05 14.15
C ILE A 3 12.31 -10.94 15.17
N ILE A 4 13.32 -11.14 16.03
CA ILE A 4 13.75 -10.26 17.10
C ILE A 4 14.14 -8.86 16.59
N LEU A 5 14.91 -8.76 15.50
CA LEU A 5 15.50 -7.48 15.09
C LEU A 5 14.43 -6.46 14.61
N PRO A 6 13.45 -6.83 13.76
CA PRO A 6 12.32 -5.96 13.46
C PRO A 6 11.51 -5.52 14.70
N LEU A 7 11.31 -6.43 15.66
CA LEU A 7 10.58 -6.12 16.90
C LEU A 7 11.35 -5.13 17.78
N LEU A 8 12.68 -5.22 17.82
CA LEU A 8 13.52 -4.24 18.52
C LEU A 8 13.40 -2.84 17.89
N TYR A 9 13.40 -2.74 16.56
CA TYR A 9 13.22 -1.45 15.87
C TYR A 9 11.86 -0.84 16.14
N LEU A 10 10.80 -1.65 16.12
CA LEU A 10 9.45 -1.23 16.46
C LEU A 10 9.36 -0.76 17.91
N GLY A 11 9.91 -1.54 18.85
CA GLY A 11 9.94 -1.20 20.28
C GLY A 11 10.74 0.07 20.56
N ALA A 12 11.87 0.26 19.87
CA ALA A 12 12.66 1.49 19.97
C ALA A 12 11.86 2.70 19.49
N GLY A 13 11.15 2.60 18.36
CA GLY A 13 10.25 3.66 17.89
C GLY A 13 9.14 4.00 18.88
N PHE A 14 8.54 2.98 19.49
CA PHE A 14 7.52 3.19 20.52
C PHE A 14 8.07 3.89 21.76
N GLY A 15 9.24 3.45 22.24
CA GLY A 15 9.95 4.09 23.35
C GLY A 15 10.32 5.55 23.05
N LEU A 16 10.80 5.84 21.83
CA LEU A 16 11.09 7.20 21.37
C LEU A 16 9.85 8.09 21.44
N ALA A 17 8.67 7.62 21.01
CA ALA A 17 7.44 8.41 21.10
C ALA A 17 6.97 8.66 22.54
N MET A 18 7.29 7.78 23.50
CA MET A 18 6.93 7.94 24.91
C MET A 18 7.91 8.85 25.66
N LEU A 19 9.19 8.86 25.27
CA LEU A 19 10.27 9.52 26.01
C LEU A 19 10.66 10.88 25.44
N LEU A 20 10.50 11.10 24.13
CA LEU A 20 10.84 12.38 23.51
C LEU A 20 9.72 13.41 23.66
N PRO A 21 10.06 14.70 23.85
CA PRO A 21 9.08 15.77 23.74
C PRO A 21 8.37 15.76 22.38
N GLU A 22 7.05 16.03 22.37
CA GLU A 22 6.20 15.92 21.16
C GLU A 22 6.78 16.65 19.93
N HIS A 23 7.38 17.82 20.13
CA HIS A 23 7.97 18.60 19.03
C HIS A 23 9.21 17.95 18.39
N TRP A 24 10.03 17.23 19.17
CA TRP A 24 11.17 16.48 18.61
C TRP A 24 10.71 15.18 17.96
N GLY A 25 9.77 14.46 18.60
CA GLY A 25 9.18 13.24 18.06
C GLY A 25 8.51 13.48 16.70
N ASN A 26 7.72 14.54 16.57
CA ASN A 26 7.06 14.91 15.32
C ASN A 26 8.06 15.28 14.22
N ARG A 27 9.08 16.09 14.52
CA ARG A 27 10.11 16.45 13.53
C ARG A 27 10.91 15.24 13.04
N LEU A 28 11.27 14.33 13.94
CA LEU A 28 11.99 13.11 13.57
C LEU A 28 11.14 12.22 12.67
N LYS A 29 9.87 12.00 13.05
CA LYS A 29 8.89 11.24 12.30
C LYS A 29 8.67 11.82 10.89
N GLU A 30 8.49 13.13 10.79
CA GLU A 30 8.31 13.83 9.51
C GLU A 30 9.55 13.72 8.63
N SER A 31 10.74 13.97 9.18
CA SER A 31 12.01 13.89 8.45
C SER A 31 12.30 12.48 7.97
N ALA A 32 12.08 11.48 8.82
CA ALA A 32 12.25 10.07 8.50
C ALA A 32 11.26 9.60 7.41
N SER A 33 9.98 9.97 7.55
CA SER A 33 8.95 9.67 6.55
C SER A 33 9.26 10.37 5.21
N ALA A 34 9.76 11.60 5.24
CA ALA A 34 10.17 12.34 4.05
C ALA A 34 11.37 11.68 3.36
N LEU A 35 12.38 11.24 4.12
CA LEU A 35 13.53 10.50 3.58
C LEU A 35 13.09 9.20 2.90
N LEU A 36 12.22 8.43 3.55
CA LEU A 36 11.67 7.19 3.00
C LEU A 36 10.91 7.47 1.70
N THR A 37 9.94 8.39 1.72
CA THR A 37 9.05 8.63 0.58
C THR A 37 9.70 9.36 -0.59
N ARG A 38 10.64 10.26 -0.34
CA ARG A 38 11.26 11.08 -1.40
C ARG A 38 12.47 10.42 -2.06
N TRP A 39 13.24 9.63 -1.30
CA TRP A 39 14.51 9.09 -1.77
C TRP A 39 14.53 7.57 -1.78
N ILE A 40 14.20 6.92 -0.66
CA ILE A 40 14.44 5.49 -0.54
C ILE A 40 13.40 4.69 -1.34
N ILE A 41 12.10 4.96 -1.19
CA ILE A 41 11.04 4.27 -1.95
C ILE A 41 11.29 4.39 -3.47
N PRO A 42 11.47 5.58 -4.06
CA PRO A 42 11.71 5.69 -5.50
C PRO A 42 12.96 4.93 -5.96
N THR A 43 14.06 4.99 -5.20
CA THR A 43 15.30 4.29 -5.55
C THR A 43 15.13 2.77 -5.52
N VAL A 44 14.44 2.25 -4.49
CA VAL A 44 14.11 0.83 -4.37
C VAL A 44 13.21 0.38 -5.53
N ILE A 45 12.22 1.18 -5.93
CA ILE A 45 11.37 0.88 -7.10
C ILE A 45 12.19 0.86 -8.38
N ILE A 46 13.02 1.88 -8.63
CA ILE A 46 13.83 1.99 -9.85
C ILE A 46 14.73 0.78 -9.97
N TYR A 47 15.48 0.45 -8.91
CA TYR A 47 16.34 -0.72 -8.88
C TYR A 47 15.55 -2.00 -9.12
N THR A 48 14.43 -2.16 -8.40
CA THR A 48 13.61 -3.36 -8.51
C THR A 48 13.10 -3.49 -9.94
N VAL A 49 12.42 -2.48 -10.51
CA VAL A 49 11.89 -2.54 -11.88
C VAL A 49 13.00 -2.77 -12.93
N ALA A 50 14.16 -2.11 -12.78
CA ALA A 50 15.28 -2.26 -13.71
C ALA A 50 15.92 -3.66 -13.67
N THR A 51 15.76 -4.39 -12.56
CA THR A 51 16.33 -5.74 -12.34
C THR A 51 15.25 -6.83 -12.31
N SER A 52 13.98 -6.47 -12.45
CA SER A 52 12.85 -7.36 -12.14
C SER A 52 12.39 -8.24 -13.30
N ARG A 53 11.79 -9.35 -12.88
CA ARG A 53 11.12 -10.36 -13.68
C ARG A 53 9.66 -9.99 -13.95
N PRO A 54 8.99 -10.64 -14.94
CA PRO A 54 7.56 -10.43 -15.25
C PRO A 54 6.60 -10.53 -14.05
N GLU A 55 6.99 -11.26 -13.00
CA GLU A 55 6.24 -11.44 -11.77
C GLU A 55 5.83 -10.11 -11.09
N LEU A 56 6.70 -9.09 -11.14
CA LEU A 56 6.41 -7.78 -10.57
C LEU A 56 5.13 -7.17 -11.17
N PHE A 57 4.99 -7.26 -12.50
CA PHE A 57 3.82 -6.72 -13.21
C PHE A 57 2.57 -7.56 -12.97
N PHE A 58 2.73 -8.88 -12.82
CA PHE A 58 1.63 -9.77 -12.45
C PHE A 58 1.09 -9.44 -11.05
N VAL A 59 1.96 -9.27 -10.05
CA VAL A 59 1.54 -8.88 -8.69
C VAL A 59 0.93 -7.49 -8.67
N ALA A 60 1.49 -6.53 -9.43
CA ALA A 60 0.92 -5.19 -9.57
C ALA A 60 -0.50 -5.25 -10.14
N THR A 61 -0.69 -5.96 -11.25
CA THR A 61 -2.00 -6.10 -11.91
C THR A 61 -3.00 -6.81 -11.00
N SER A 62 -2.59 -7.90 -10.35
CA SER A 62 -3.42 -8.63 -9.38
C SER A 62 -3.86 -7.72 -8.22
N THR A 63 -2.96 -6.87 -7.73
CA THR A 63 -3.30 -5.91 -6.66
C THR A 63 -4.29 -4.85 -7.14
N MET A 64 -4.16 -4.37 -8.38
CA MET A 64 -5.13 -3.44 -8.97
C MET A 64 -6.53 -4.07 -9.11
N VAL A 65 -6.59 -5.35 -9.52
CA VAL A 65 -7.84 -6.13 -9.60
C VAL A 65 -8.43 -6.34 -8.21
N LEU A 66 -7.62 -6.72 -7.23
CA LEU A 66 -8.04 -6.86 -5.83
C LEU A 66 -8.69 -5.57 -5.31
N MET A 67 -8.07 -4.42 -5.56
CA MET A 67 -8.63 -3.13 -5.11
C MET A 67 -9.95 -2.82 -5.80
N LEU A 68 -10.08 -3.09 -7.10
CA LEU A 68 -11.33 -2.87 -7.82
C LEU A 68 -12.45 -3.74 -7.23
N LEU A 69 -12.19 -5.04 -7.04
CA LEU A 69 -13.14 -5.97 -6.42
C LEU A 69 -13.47 -5.54 -4.98
N GLY A 70 -12.46 -5.10 -4.23
CA GLY A 70 -12.61 -4.59 -2.87
C GLY A 70 -13.53 -3.38 -2.79
N VAL A 71 -13.44 -2.43 -3.73
CA VAL A 71 -14.36 -1.28 -3.80
C VAL A 71 -15.77 -1.73 -4.11
N LEU A 72 -15.95 -2.69 -5.03
CA LEU A 72 -17.27 -3.23 -5.36
C LEU A 72 -17.92 -3.92 -4.16
N CYS A 73 -17.15 -4.75 -3.44
CA CYS A 73 -17.59 -5.41 -2.21
C CYS A 73 -17.92 -4.40 -1.11
N ALA A 74 -17.01 -3.48 -0.80
CA ALA A 74 -17.24 -2.43 0.20
C ALA A 74 -18.43 -1.54 -0.19
N GLY A 75 -18.65 -1.30 -1.49
CA GLY A 75 -19.79 -0.58 -2.02
C GLY A 75 -21.15 -1.20 -1.74
N ARG A 76 -21.21 -2.50 -1.42
CA ARG A 76 -22.42 -3.19 -0.96
C ARG A 76 -22.72 -2.97 0.52
N ILE A 77 -21.72 -2.55 1.30
CA ILE A 77 -21.81 -2.42 2.76
C ILE A 77 -21.89 -0.94 3.16
N THR A 78 -21.07 -0.07 2.55
CA THR A 78 -21.01 1.36 2.87
C THR A 78 -21.13 2.22 1.62
N ARG A 79 -21.73 3.40 1.77
CA ARG A 79 -21.75 4.45 0.75
C ARG A 79 -20.63 5.48 0.93
N ASP A 80 -19.98 5.50 2.09
CA ASP A 80 -18.92 6.45 2.41
C ASP A 80 -17.67 6.20 1.56
N PRO A 81 -17.25 7.15 0.70
CA PRO A 81 -16.07 6.99 -0.15
C PRO A 81 -14.77 6.87 0.65
N VAL A 82 -14.67 7.52 1.82
CA VAL A 82 -13.48 7.43 2.69
C VAL A 82 -13.33 6.02 3.23
N GLN A 83 -14.43 5.39 3.67
CA GLN A 83 -14.40 4.01 4.16
C GLN A 83 -14.08 3.02 3.04
N LYS A 84 -14.64 3.21 1.83
CA LYS A 84 -14.28 2.39 0.66
C LYS A 84 -12.81 2.48 0.33
N LEU A 85 -12.25 3.70 0.35
CA LEU A 85 -10.83 3.91 0.11
C LEU A 85 -9.97 3.34 1.23
N ALA A 86 -10.34 3.53 2.49
CA ALA A 86 -9.62 2.96 3.62
C ALA A 86 -9.59 1.43 3.57
N PHE A 87 -10.63 0.81 3.01
CA PHE A 87 -10.72 -0.63 2.81
C PHE A 87 -9.70 -1.15 1.79
N VAL A 88 -9.45 -0.43 0.68
CA VAL A 88 -8.64 -0.94 -0.45
C VAL A 88 -7.31 -0.25 -0.65
N TYR A 89 -7.20 1.03 -0.31
CA TYR A 89 -6.00 1.84 -0.56
C TYR A 89 -5.14 1.81 0.69
N LEU A 90 -4.12 0.96 0.64
CA LEU A 90 -3.34 0.57 1.80
C LEU A 90 -2.05 1.38 1.90
N ASN A 91 -1.52 1.52 3.11
CA ASN A 91 -0.20 2.08 3.36
C ASN A 91 0.91 1.07 3.03
N ALA A 92 0.89 0.58 1.79
CA ALA A 92 1.79 -0.46 1.32
C ALA A 92 3.26 -0.02 1.34
N GLY A 93 3.54 1.28 1.18
CA GLY A 93 4.89 1.81 1.16
C GLY A 93 5.50 1.98 2.55
N LEU A 94 4.86 2.77 3.42
CA LEU A 94 5.43 3.12 4.72
C LEU A 94 5.28 2.03 5.77
N PHE A 95 4.25 1.16 5.67
CA PHE A 95 4.04 0.06 6.62
C PHE A 95 4.41 -1.28 6.03
N GLY A 96 4.07 -1.54 4.77
CA GLY A 96 4.27 -2.87 4.20
C GLY A 96 5.72 -3.18 3.85
N ILE A 97 6.41 -2.29 3.10
CA ILE A 97 7.80 -2.54 2.72
C ILE A 97 8.72 -2.75 3.94
N PRO A 98 8.66 -2.00 5.06
CA PRO A 98 9.54 -2.24 6.21
C PRO A 98 9.28 -3.58 6.90
N VAL A 99 8.00 -3.99 6.96
CA VAL A 99 7.59 -5.28 7.52
C VAL A 99 8.13 -6.42 6.64
N VAL A 100 7.92 -6.35 5.32
CA VAL A 100 8.44 -7.37 4.39
C VAL A 100 9.97 -7.43 4.44
N ALA A 101 10.64 -6.29 4.38
CA ALA A 101 12.09 -6.19 4.46
C ALA A 101 12.63 -6.75 5.78
N GLY A 102 11.95 -6.46 6.89
CA GLY A 102 12.39 -6.87 8.22
C GLY A 102 12.23 -8.37 8.47
N PHE A 103 11.10 -8.95 8.05
CA PHE A 103 10.76 -10.34 8.39
C PHE A 103 11.08 -11.36 7.29
N TRP A 104 11.09 -10.96 6.02
CA TRP A 104 11.27 -11.87 4.87
C TRP A 104 12.42 -11.47 3.94
N GLY A 105 13.08 -10.34 4.19
CA GLY A 105 14.28 -9.94 3.48
C GLY A 105 14.04 -9.38 2.08
N GLU A 106 15.13 -9.20 1.35
CA GLU A 106 15.15 -8.40 0.12
C GLU A 106 14.46 -9.06 -1.08
N GLU A 107 14.46 -10.39 -1.16
CA GLU A 107 13.76 -11.17 -2.20
C GLU A 107 12.25 -10.98 -2.10
N ALA A 108 11.69 -11.08 -0.90
CA ALA A 108 10.28 -10.83 -0.66
C ALA A 108 9.91 -9.36 -0.95
N VAL A 109 10.83 -8.41 -0.70
CA VAL A 109 10.62 -7.00 -1.05
C VAL A 109 10.48 -6.83 -2.56
N ARG A 110 11.30 -7.52 -3.38
CA ARG A 110 11.21 -7.43 -4.85
C ARG A 110 9.81 -7.77 -5.36
N VAL A 111 9.22 -8.86 -4.85
CA VAL A 111 7.84 -9.27 -5.19
C VAL A 111 6.82 -8.25 -4.65
N TYR A 112 6.98 -7.84 -3.39
CA TYR A 112 6.06 -6.94 -2.72
C TYR A 112 6.03 -5.53 -3.35
N ILE A 113 7.12 -5.08 -3.97
CA ILE A 113 7.14 -3.81 -4.72
C ILE A 113 6.11 -3.82 -5.86
N GLY A 114 5.86 -4.96 -6.50
CA GLY A 114 4.76 -5.11 -7.45
C GLY A 114 3.41 -4.75 -6.82
N ALA A 115 3.12 -5.32 -5.64
CA ALA A 115 1.89 -5.01 -4.92
C ALA A 115 1.81 -3.54 -4.50
N TYR A 116 2.92 -2.96 -4.05
CA TYR A 116 3.00 -1.53 -3.73
C TYR A 116 2.70 -0.65 -4.95
N ILE A 117 3.26 -0.95 -6.12
CA ILE A 117 3.02 -0.22 -7.38
C ILE A 117 1.54 -0.29 -7.73
N GLY A 118 0.96 -1.49 -7.76
CA GLY A 118 -0.46 -1.69 -8.05
C GLY A 118 -1.36 -0.92 -7.07
N ASN A 119 -1.05 -1.02 -5.78
CA ASN A 119 -1.77 -0.31 -4.72
C ASN A 119 -1.71 1.22 -4.87
N SER A 120 -0.54 1.77 -5.21
CA SER A 120 -0.38 3.22 -5.34
C SER A 120 -1.06 3.77 -6.60
N ILE A 121 -0.91 3.08 -7.73
CA ILE A 121 -1.54 3.46 -9.00
C ILE A 121 -3.07 3.42 -8.86
N MET A 122 -3.62 2.26 -8.50
CA MET A 122 -5.07 2.09 -8.41
C MET A 122 -5.66 2.88 -7.23
N GLY A 123 -4.94 3.02 -6.12
CA GLY A 123 -5.37 3.82 -4.97
C GLY A 123 -5.56 5.30 -5.31
N ASN A 124 -4.63 5.89 -6.08
CA ASN A 124 -4.79 7.27 -6.55
C ASN A 124 -5.94 7.39 -7.57
N ILE A 125 -6.09 6.43 -8.49
CA ILE A 125 -7.21 6.40 -9.45
C ILE A 125 -8.55 6.34 -8.73
N LEU A 126 -8.71 5.39 -7.81
CA LEU A 126 -9.94 5.23 -7.03
C LEU A 126 -10.16 6.42 -6.09
N GLY A 127 -9.09 6.96 -5.51
CA GLY A 127 -9.14 8.13 -4.64
C GLY A 127 -9.73 9.34 -5.34
N THR A 128 -9.19 9.67 -6.52
CA THR A 128 -9.73 10.75 -7.35
C THR A 128 -11.14 10.47 -7.83
N SER A 129 -11.47 9.23 -8.21
CA SER A 129 -12.80 8.85 -8.69
C SER A 129 -13.89 8.93 -7.61
N LEU A 130 -13.64 8.31 -6.45
CA LEU A 130 -14.62 8.19 -5.38
C LEU A 130 -14.84 9.51 -4.62
N LEU A 131 -13.77 10.26 -4.36
CA LEU A 131 -13.87 11.51 -3.60
C LEU A 131 -14.41 12.66 -4.45
N ARG A 132 -14.16 12.65 -5.77
CA ARG A 132 -14.70 13.64 -6.71
C ARG A 132 -16.11 13.29 -7.19
N GLY A 133 -16.41 12.00 -7.36
CA GLY A 133 -17.75 11.53 -7.72
C GLY A 133 -18.79 11.74 -6.62
N GLY A 134 -18.35 11.80 -5.35
CA GLY A 134 -19.20 12.20 -4.22
C GLY A 134 -19.45 13.71 -4.11
N SER A 135 -18.71 14.54 -4.84
CA SER A 135 -18.86 16.01 -4.85
C SER A 135 -20.01 16.51 -5.72
N GLY A 136 -20.77 15.61 -6.36
CA GLY A 136 -21.93 15.93 -7.18
C GLY A 136 -23.19 16.18 -6.35
N VAL A 137 -23.17 17.19 -5.47
CA VAL A 137 -24.41 17.89 -5.08
C VAL A 137 -24.51 19.08 -6.01
N ASP A 138 -25.12 18.87 -7.17
CA ASP A 138 -25.78 19.96 -7.91
C ASP A 138 -27.19 20.09 -7.31
N PRO A 139 -27.49 21.15 -6.54
CA PRO A 139 -28.84 21.40 -6.05
C PRO A 139 -29.65 22.04 -7.19
N ARG A 140 -29.98 21.27 -8.23
CA ARG A 140 -30.99 21.57 -9.26
C ARG A 140 -30.86 20.52 -10.36
N VAL A 141 -31.69 19.47 -10.35
CA VAL A 141 -32.31 18.97 -11.59
C VAL A 141 -33.61 18.27 -11.18
N GLY A 142 -34.72 18.99 -11.38
CA GLY A 142 -35.99 18.37 -11.67
C GLY A 142 -35.90 17.61 -13.00
N GLU A 143 -36.56 16.47 -13.03
CA GLU A 143 -36.81 15.56 -14.15
C GLU A 143 -36.56 16.12 -15.57
N SER A 144 -35.70 15.45 -16.34
CA SER A 144 -36.03 15.12 -17.73
C SER A 144 -35.19 13.96 -18.25
N ASN A 145 -35.86 13.01 -18.88
CA ASN A 145 -35.28 11.81 -19.48
C ASN A 145 -34.72 12.15 -20.88
N ALA A 146 -33.40 12.23 -21.00
CA ALA A 146 -32.69 12.14 -22.29
C ALA A 146 -31.33 11.45 -22.09
N PRO A 147 -30.78 10.70 -23.08
CA PRO A 147 -29.48 10.05 -22.93
C PRO A 147 -28.37 11.10 -22.95
N ASP A 148 -27.76 11.35 -21.79
CA ASP A 148 -26.82 12.44 -21.57
C ASP A 148 -25.50 12.33 -22.36
N ALA A 149 -25.38 13.10 -23.43
CA ALA A 149 -24.10 13.45 -24.06
C ALA A 149 -23.15 14.23 -23.11
N GLN A 150 -23.65 14.66 -21.96
CA GLN A 150 -22.91 15.38 -20.91
C GLN A 150 -22.13 14.42 -19.99
N ALA A 151 -22.60 13.18 -19.83
CA ALA A 151 -21.92 12.14 -19.06
C ALA A 151 -20.61 11.66 -19.72
N THR A 152 -20.56 11.59 -21.05
CA THR A 152 -19.37 11.23 -21.83
C THR A 152 -18.30 12.33 -21.80
N LYS A 153 -18.69 13.61 -21.80
CA LYS A 153 -17.77 14.75 -21.68
C LYS A 153 -17.15 14.84 -20.28
N SER A 154 -17.95 14.57 -19.23
CA SER A 154 -17.50 14.45 -17.84
C SER A 154 -16.50 13.28 -17.64
N ARG A 155 -16.78 12.11 -18.25
CA ARG A 155 -15.91 10.93 -18.17
C ARG A 155 -14.53 11.18 -18.78
N GLY A 156 -14.47 11.88 -19.91
CA GLY A 156 -13.21 12.28 -20.56
C GLY A 156 -12.39 13.28 -19.73
N GLY A 157 -13.04 14.25 -19.09
CA GLY A 157 -12.38 15.21 -18.19
C GLY A 157 -11.84 14.58 -16.91
N THR A 158 -12.59 13.62 -16.35
CA THR A 158 -12.17 12.83 -15.18
C THR A 158 -10.97 11.94 -15.53
N LEU A 159 -11.04 11.19 -16.64
CA LEU A 159 -9.93 10.37 -17.13
C LEU A 159 -8.66 11.19 -17.38
N ARG A 160 -8.77 12.36 -18.02
CA ARG A 160 -7.61 13.24 -18.27
C ARG A 160 -6.97 13.74 -16.97
N THR A 161 -7.79 14.03 -15.96
CA THR A 161 -7.31 14.50 -14.65
C THR A 161 -6.64 13.37 -13.87
N VAL A 162 -7.27 12.19 -13.85
CA VAL A 162 -6.70 10.98 -13.26
C VAL A 162 -5.38 10.62 -13.92
N LEU A 163 -5.32 10.65 -15.25
CA LEU A 163 -4.11 10.36 -16.01
C LEU A 163 -3.00 11.39 -15.73
N ARG A 164 -3.37 12.67 -15.59
CA ARG A 164 -2.43 13.73 -15.22
C ARG A 164 -1.89 13.53 -13.80
N GLY A 165 -2.75 13.23 -12.84
CA GLY A 165 -2.36 12.95 -11.45
C GLY A 165 -1.51 11.68 -11.32
N LEU A 166 -1.83 10.66 -12.13
CA LEU A 166 -1.06 9.43 -12.20
C LEU A 166 0.33 9.67 -12.78
N ARG A 167 0.45 10.46 -13.84
CA ARG A 167 1.74 10.85 -14.46
C ARG A 167 2.65 11.59 -13.49
N THR A 168 2.10 12.37 -12.58
CA THR A 168 2.86 13.11 -11.57
C THR A 168 3.12 12.32 -10.29
N SER A 169 2.58 11.10 -10.17
CA SER A 169 2.76 10.32 -8.94
C SER A 169 4.20 9.78 -8.86
N PRO A 170 4.89 9.94 -7.72
CA PRO A 170 6.28 9.49 -7.56
C PRO A 170 6.51 8.02 -7.92
N PRO A 171 5.62 7.07 -7.58
CA PRO A 171 5.80 5.66 -7.95
C PRO A 171 5.74 5.42 -9.46
N VAL A 172 4.88 6.14 -10.19
CA VAL A 172 4.80 6.02 -11.65
C VAL A 172 6.06 6.57 -12.31
N ILE A 173 6.55 7.71 -11.83
CA ILE A 173 7.82 8.27 -12.31
C ILE A 173 8.96 7.28 -12.04
N ALA A 174 9.03 6.69 -10.84
CA ALA A 174 10.04 5.70 -10.49
C ALA A 174 9.94 4.43 -11.35
N VAL A 175 8.73 3.94 -11.66
CA VAL A 175 8.53 2.82 -12.59
C VAL A 175 8.99 3.17 -13.99
N VAL A 176 8.64 4.36 -14.51
CA VAL A 176 9.09 4.80 -15.84
C VAL A 176 10.62 4.87 -15.90
N ILE A 177 11.26 5.47 -14.90
CA ILE A 177 12.73 5.52 -14.82
C ILE A 177 13.31 4.10 -14.75
N GLY A 178 12.75 3.22 -13.90
CA GLY A 178 13.17 1.82 -13.81
C GLY A 178 13.07 1.07 -15.13
N LEU A 179 11.98 1.28 -15.89
CA LEU A 179 11.79 0.71 -17.23
C LEU A 179 12.83 1.24 -18.23
N LEU A 180 13.17 2.53 -18.17
CA LEU A 180 14.24 3.12 -19.00
C LEU A 180 15.62 2.55 -18.64
N CYS A 181 15.81 2.10 -17.39
CA CYS A 181 17.04 1.49 -16.91
C CYS A 181 17.15 -0.02 -17.20
N LEU A 182 16.17 -0.66 -17.85
CA LEU A 182 16.22 -2.09 -18.19
C LEU A 182 17.51 -2.52 -18.95
N PRO A 183 18.04 -1.76 -19.93
CA PRO A 183 19.29 -2.14 -20.60
C PRO A 183 20.49 -2.22 -19.66
N ALA A 184 20.48 -1.45 -18.56
CA ALA A 184 21.51 -1.46 -17.53
C ALA A 184 21.22 -2.47 -16.40
N GLY A 185 20.16 -3.27 -16.50
CA GLY A 185 19.71 -4.17 -15.45
C GLY A 185 20.76 -5.21 -15.03
N SER A 186 21.51 -5.77 -15.97
CA SER A 186 22.60 -6.72 -15.69
C SER A 186 23.73 -6.08 -14.88
N PHE A 187 24.13 -4.86 -15.26
CA PHE A 187 25.13 -4.07 -14.54
C PHE A 187 24.65 -3.70 -13.12
N LEU A 188 23.40 -3.25 -12.99
CA LEU A 188 22.78 -2.93 -11.70
C LEU A 188 22.66 -4.16 -10.80
N SER A 189 22.36 -5.33 -11.36
CA SER A 189 22.33 -6.58 -10.61
C SER A 189 23.72 -6.94 -10.07
N GLN A 190 24.78 -6.72 -10.84
CA GLN A 190 26.14 -7.07 -10.44
C GLN A 190 26.74 -6.11 -9.39
N TYR A 191 26.59 -4.80 -9.60
CA TYR A 191 27.25 -3.78 -8.77
C TYR A 191 26.30 -3.10 -7.77
N GLY A 192 25.00 -3.07 -8.07
CA GLY A 192 24.00 -2.39 -7.25
C GLY A 192 23.39 -3.25 -6.15
N ALA A 193 23.59 -4.57 -6.14
CA ALA A 193 22.99 -5.47 -5.16
C ALA A 193 23.38 -5.12 -3.71
N GLY A 194 24.65 -4.81 -3.46
CA GLY A 194 25.11 -4.39 -2.13
C GLY A 194 24.46 -3.09 -1.66
N PHE A 195 24.31 -2.12 -2.57
CA PHE A 195 23.66 -0.85 -2.29
C PHE A 195 22.16 -1.02 -2.04
N TYR A 196 21.48 -1.83 -2.86
CA TYR A 196 20.07 -2.18 -2.68
C TYR A 196 19.79 -2.84 -1.34
N ARG A 197 20.66 -3.76 -0.91
CA ARG A 197 20.57 -4.43 0.39
C ARG A 197 20.67 -3.43 1.54
N VAL A 198 21.62 -2.50 1.47
CA VAL A 198 21.77 -1.43 2.48
C VAL A 198 20.54 -0.53 2.50
N LEU A 199 20.03 -0.11 1.33
CA LEU A 199 18.81 0.68 1.25
C LEU A 199 17.61 -0.04 1.86
N THR A 200 17.45 -1.34 1.57
CA THR A 200 16.36 -2.16 2.11
C THR A 200 16.47 -2.31 3.62
N TRP A 201 17.69 -2.46 4.16
CA TRP A 201 17.91 -2.47 5.60
C TRP A 201 17.60 -1.13 6.25
N ILE A 202 18.10 0.00 5.71
CA ILE A 202 17.78 1.35 6.18
C ILE A 202 16.26 1.57 6.13
N PHE A 203 15.61 1.10 5.08
CA PHE A 203 14.17 1.19 4.90
C PHE A 203 13.41 0.46 6.00
N SER A 204 13.82 -0.79 6.28
CA SER A 204 13.25 -1.58 7.37
C SER A 204 13.46 -0.90 8.72
N PHE A 205 14.69 -0.47 9.01
CA PHE A 205 15.06 0.17 10.26
C PHE A 205 14.26 1.46 10.52
N ILE A 206 14.34 2.41 9.60
CA ILE A 206 13.65 3.71 9.74
C ILE A 206 12.13 3.50 9.72
N GLY A 207 11.64 2.64 8.82
CA GLY A 207 10.21 2.38 8.68
C GLY A 207 9.59 1.79 9.94
N LEU A 208 10.24 0.82 10.58
CA LEU A 208 9.75 0.21 11.82
C LEU A 208 9.87 1.15 13.03
N ILE A 209 10.89 2.02 13.08
CA ILE A 209 10.96 3.08 14.10
C ILE A 209 9.82 4.09 13.93
N VAL A 210 9.58 4.57 12.70
CA VAL A 210 8.47 5.50 12.40
C VAL A 210 7.13 4.86 12.74
N LEU A 211 6.96 3.57 12.43
CA LEU A 211 5.80 2.79 12.80
C LEU A 211 5.59 2.74 14.32
N GLY A 212 6.65 2.45 15.08
CA GLY A 212 6.63 2.46 16.55
C GLY A 212 6.24 3.84 17.11
N MET A 213 6.77 4.92 16.53
CA MET A 213 6.44 6.27 16.97
C MET A 213 4.97 6.63 16.73
N TRP A 214 4.39 6.18 15.60
CA TRP A 214 2.96 6.37 15.33
C TRP A 214 2.05 5.70 16.36
N LEU A 215 2.44 4.53 16.87
CA LEU A 215 1.71 3.84 17.93
C LEU A 215 1.69 4.63 19.24
N GLY A 216 2.83 5.19 19.63
CA GLY A 216 2.94 5.92 20.89
C GLY A 216 2.12 7.20 20.94
N ALA A 217 1.92 7.86 19.79
CA ALA A 217 1.24 9.15 19.72
C ALA A 217 -0.28 9.07 19.44
N ALA A 218 -0.85 7.87 19.23
CA ALA A 218 -2.24 7.73 18.77
C ALA A 218 -3.25 7.97 19.90
N LYS A 219 -4.03 9.07 19.82
CA LYS A 219 -5.21 9.31 20.67
C LYS A 219 -6.44 8.69 20.00
N LEU A 220 -7.04 7.66 20.63
CA LEU A 220 -8.05 6.81 20.00
C LEU A 220 -9.36 6.78 20.78
N HIS A 221 -10.47 6.84 20.06
CA HIS A 221 -11.79 6.54 20.61
C HIS A 221 -12.15 5.07 20.36
N ARG A 222 -12.82 4.44 21.34
CA ARG A 222 -13.18 3.02 21.27
C ARG A 222 -14.08 2.69 20.06
N ALA A 223 -15.01 3.59 19.72
CA ALA A 223 -15.93 3.40 18.60
C ALA A 223 -15.21 3.37 17.23
N ASP A 224 -14.19 4.22 17.06
CA ASP A 224 -13.39 4.23 15.82
C ASP A 224 -12.55 2.96 15.70
N LEU A 225 -12.04 2.47 16.84
CA LEU A 225 -11.24 1.24 16.88
C LEU A 225 -12.07 -0.01 16.56
N THR A 226 -13.28 -0.14 17.13
CA THR A 226 -14.15 -1.30 16.85
C THR A 226 -14.61 -1.31 15.39
N ARG A 227 -14.93 -0.13 14.85
CA ARG A 227 -15.27 0.02 13.43
C ARG A 227 -14.09 -0.35 12.53
N ALA A 228 -12.91 0.19 12.83
CA ALA A 228 -11.68 -0.12 12.09
C ALA A 228 -11.34 -1.62 12.15
N ALA A 229 -11.51 -2.26 13.31
CA ALA A 229 -11.32 -3.70 13.47
C ALA A 229 -12.28 -4.50 12.59
N GLY A 230 -13.58 -4.17 12.58
CA GLY A 230 -14.56 -4.84 11.72
C GLY A 230 -14.18 -4.80 10.24
N TRP A 231 -13.78 -3.63 9.74
CA TRP A 231 -13.31 -3.50 8.36
C TRP A 231 -12.01 -4.25 8.09
N ALA A 232 -11.07 -4.22 9.04
CA ALA A 232 -9.79 -4.90 8.90
C ALA A 232 -9.95 -6.42 8.88
N PHE A 233 -10.84 -7.00 9.70
CA PHE A 233 -11.15 -8.44 9.67
C PHE A 233 -11.88 -8.85 8.38
N LEU A 234 -12.84 -8.05 7.93
CA LEU A 234 -13.51 -8.29 6.65
C LEU A 234 -12.51 -8.29 5.49
N ARG A 235 -11.60 -7.29 5.48
CA ARG A 235 -10.53 -7.21 4.50
C ARG A 235 -9.60 -8.41 4.60
N ALA A 236 -9.24 -8.82 5.81
CA ALA A 236 -8.38 -9.97 6.05
C ALA A 236 -8.94 -11.23 5.38
N GLY A 237 -10.23 -11.51 5.58
CA GLY A 237 -10.93 -12.63 4.94
C GLY A 237 -10.95 -12.52 3.41
N LEU A 238 -11.42 -11.39 2.87
CA LEU A 238 -11.57 -11.20 1.42
C LEU A 238 -10.24 -11.23 0.68
N VAL A 239 -9.22 -10.54 1.19
CA VAL A 239 -7.89 -10.53 0.59
C VAL A 239 -7.26 -11.92 0.69
N SER A 240 -7.42 -12.64 1.80
CA SER A 240 -6.86 -14.00 1.91
C SER A 240 -7.47 -14.97 0.90
N VAL A 241 -8.79 -14.95 0.72
CA VAL A 241 -9.48 -15.77 -0.30
C VAL A 241 -8.99 -15.42 -1.71
N TYR A 242 -8.86 -14.12 -2.00
CA TYR A 242 -8.33 -13.67 -3.29
C TYR A 242 -6.88 -14.11 -3.50
N SER A 243 -6.03 -13.97 -2.48
CA SER A 243 -4.62 -14.38 -2.53
C SER A 243 -4.44 -15.87 -2.79
N ILE A 244 -5.30 -16.72 -2.21
CA ILE A 244 -5.32 -18.16 -2.52
C ILE A 244 -5.60 -18.38 -4.01
N GLY A 245 -6.60 -17.68 -4.58
CA GLY A 245 -6.92 -17.77 -6.00
C GLY A 245 -5.78 -17.30 -6.91
N VAL A 246 -5.10 -16.20 -6.55
CA VAL A 246 -3.93 -15.69 -7.28
C VAL A 246 -2.78 -16.70 -7.24
N LEU A 247 -2.51 -17.30 -6.07
CA LEU A 247 -1.44 -18.29 -5.94
C LEU A 247 -1.75 -19.58 -6.70
N ALA A 248 -3.00 -20.05 -6.66
CA ALA A 248 -3.43 -21.20 -7.46
C ALA A 248 -3.25 -20.94 -8.96
N PHE A 249 -3.62 -19.75 -9.43
CA PHE A 249 -3.41 -19.35 -10.82
C PHE A 249 -1.92 -19.23 -11.17
N ALA A 250 -1.12 -18.58 -10.32
CA ALA A 250 0.31 -18.42 -10.53
C ALA A 250 1.02 -19.78 -10.61
N ARG A 251 0.66 -20.72 -9.73
CA ARG A 251 1.20 -22.08 -9.74
C ARG A 251 0.79 -22.85 -11.00
N TRP A 252 -0.50 -22.80 -11.37
CA TRP A 252 -0.96 -23.41 -12.61
C TRP A 252 -0.25 -22.85 -13.85
N ALA A 253 -0.09 -21.53 -13.94
CA ALA A 253 0.60 -20.88 -15.04
C ALA A 253 2.11 -21.20 -15.07
N HIS A 254 2.72 -21.40 -13.90
CA HIS A 254 4.09 -21.85 -13.78
C HIS A 254 4.27 -23.27 -14.30
N ASP A 255 3.46 -24.21 -13.81
CA ASP A 255 3.58 -25.64 -14.11
C ASP A 255 3.13 -25.96 -15.56
N THR A 256 2.09 -25.28 -16.06
CA THR A 256 1.43 -25.62 -17.34
C THR A 256 1.88 -24.73 -18.50
N ALA A 257 2.04 -23.42 -18.26
CA ALA A 257 2.35 -22.46 -19.31
C ALA A 257 3.84 -22.05 -19.34
N GLY A 258 4.66 -22.58 -18.42
CA GLY A 258 6.09 -22.28 -18.33
C GLY A 258 6.39 -20.82 -17.95
N VAL A 259 5.44 -20.13 -17.31
CA VAL A 259 5.64 -18.75 -16.85
C VAL A 259 6.44 -18.77 -15.55
N HIS A 260 7.58 -18.10 -15.52
CA HIS A 260 8.47 -18.11 -14.35
C HIS A 260 7.90 -17.20 -13.26
N PHE A 261 7.28 -17.81 -12.22
CA PHE A 261 6.74 -17.17 -11.03
C PHE A 261 7.51 -17.59 -9.75
N ASP A 262 8.79 -17.91 -9.90
CA ASP A 262 9.63 -18.52 -8.86
C ASP A 262 9.67 -17.66 -7.59
N GLN A 263 9.80 -16.33 -7.73
CA GLN A 263 9.93 -15.44 -6.56
C GLN A 263 8.59 -15.29 -5.82
N LEU A 264 7.49 -15.17 -6.55
CA LEU A 264 6.15 -15.12 -5.98
C LEU A 264 5.80 -16.42 -5.24
N LEU A 265 6.14 -17.57 -5.83
CA LEU A 265 5.90 -18.88 -5.22
C LEU A 265 6.84 -19.17 -4.04
N ALA A 266 8.03 -18.57 -4.01
CA ALA A 266 8.94 -18.61 -2.86
C ALA A 266 8.53 -17.66 -1.72
N HIS A 267 7.80 -16.58 -2.04
CA HIS A 267 7.37 -15.57 -1.07
C HIS A 267 5.86 -15.28 -1.09
N PRO A 268 4.97 -16.29 -1.03
CA PRO A 268 3.52 -16.11 -1.14
C PRO A 268 2.92 -15.24 -0.03
N GLN A 269 3.55 -15.23 1.16
CA GLN A 269 3.15 -14.42 2.31
C GLN A 269 2.98 -12.93 2.00
N VAL A 270 3.67 -12.39 0.98
CA VAL A 270 3.58 -10.98 0.61
C VAL A 270 2.17 -10.57 0.15
N LEU A 271 1.43 -11.49 -0.47
CA LEU A 271 0.04 -11.24 -0.90
C LEU A 271 -0.91 -11.18 0.30
N PHE A 272 -0.69 -12.04 1.29
CA PHE A 272 -1.49 -12.06 2.51
C PHE A 272 -1.19 -10.89 3.44
N LEU A 273 0.01 -10.32 3.41
CA LEU A 273 0.33 -9.14 4.20
C LEU A 273 -0.59 -7.96 3.85
N LEU A 274 -0.96 -7.79 2.57
CA LEU A 274 -1.89 -6.73 2.12
C LEU A 274 -3.20 -6.73 2.92
N ALA A 275 -3.64 -7.91 3.36
CA ALA A 275 -4.88 -8.10 4.10
C ALA A 275 -4.90 -7.34 5.45
N VAL A 276 -3.73 -7.11 6.05
CA VAL A 276 -3.57 -6.56 7.39
C VAL A 276 -2.91 -5.18 7.42
N LEU A 277 -2.58 -4.59 6.27
CA LEU A 277 -1.96 -3.26 6.21
C LEU A 277 -2.94 -2.14 6.50
N PRO A 278 -2.52 -1.02 7.10
CA PRO A 278 -3.47 0.04 7.36
C PRO A 278 -3.90 0.82 6.14
N PRO A 279 -5.00 1.56 6.23
CA PRO A 279 -5.37 2.57 5.25
C PRO A 279 -4.23 3.55 4.94
N ALA A 280 -4.12 4.01 3.69
CA ALA A 280 -3.09 4.93 3.26
C ALA A 280 -3.31 6.35 3.82
N ALA A 281 -2.24 6.97 4.32
CA ALA A 281 -2.27 8.39 4.74
C ALA A 281 -2.62 9.35 3.59
N ASN A 282 -2.32 8.96 2.34
CA ASN A 282 -2.68 9.72 1.14
C ASN A 282 -4.18 9.97 1.03
N ILE A 283 -5.03 9.14 1.65
CA ILE A 283 -6.48 9.35 1.65
C ILE A 283 -6.85 10.68 2.31
N VAL A 284 -6.15 11.07 3.40
CA VAL A 284 -6.38 12.35 4.09
C VAL A 284 -6.07 13.53 3.16
N ILE A 285 -4.95 13.44 2.43
CA ILE A 285 -4.55 14.47 1.47
C ILE A 285 -5.57 14.56 0.32
N LEU A 286 -6.04 13.42 -0.18
CA LEU A 286 -7.02 13.38 -1.26
C LEU A 286 -8.39 13.93 -0.80
N GLU A 287 -8.84 13.58 0.41
CA GLU A 287 -10.10 14.10 0.97
C GLU A 287 -10.03 15.61 1.18
N THR A 288 -8.97 16.10 1.84
CA THR A 288 -8.79 17.54 2.08
C THR A 288 -8.66 18.33 0.77
N HIS A 289 -8.10 17.73 -0.28
CA HIS A 289 -7.99 18.35 -1.59
C HIS A 289 -9.32 18.39 -2.38
N TYR A 290 -10.07 17.29 -2.40
CA TYR A 290 -11.28 17.18 -3.24
C TYR A 290 -12.59 17.51 -2.52
N ARG A 291 -12.65 17.33 -1.21
CA ARG A 291 -13.87 17.55 -0.39
C ARG A 291 -13.70 18.63 0.66
N HIS A 292 -12.47 19.06 0.96
CA HIS A 292 -12.16 20.00 2.05
C HIS A 292 -12.68 19.54 3.43
N GLU A 293 -12.83 18.23 3.59
CA GLU A 293 -13.24 17.55 4.82
C GLU A 293 -12.02 16.91 5.50
N GLY A 294 -12.12 16.63 6.80
CA GLY A 294 -11.05 15.98 7.59
C GLY A 294 -11.50 14.66 8.24
N THR A 295 -12.52 14.00 7.68
CA THR A 295 -13.13 12.82 8.30
C THR A 295 -12.31 11.55 8.12
N ALA A 296 -11.37 11.52 7.18
CA ALA A 296 -10.45 10.41 6.99
C ALA A 296 -9.42 10.31 8.12
N ALA A 297 -8.96 11.42 8.70
CA ALA A 297 -7.85 11.39 9.66
C ALA A 297 -8.09 10.44 10.84
N PRO A 298 -9.25 10.46 11.54
CA PRO A 298 -9.58 9.47 12.58
C PRO A 298 -9.64 8.03 12.06
N VAL A 299 -10.20 7.81 10.86
CA VAL A 299 -10.32 6.48 10.24
C VAL A 299 -8.95 5.89 9.93
N ILE A 300 -8.03 6.69 9.37
CA ILE A 300 -6.66 6.27 9.07
C ILE A 300 -5.91 5.98 10.37
N ALA A 301 -6.05 6.83 11.40
CA ALA A 301 -5.36 6.63 12.68
C ALA A 301 -5.83 5.35 13.40
N ALA A 302 -7.14 5.12 13.49
CA ALA A 302 -7.70 3.91 14.08
C ALA A 302 -7.30 2.66 13.27
N GLY A 303 -7.37 2.74 11.93
CA GLY A 303 -6.92 1.68 11.03
C GLY A 303 -5.44 1.35 11.18
N ALA A 304 -4.58 2.35 11.37
CA ALA A 304 -3.14 2.18 11.65
C ALA A 304 -2.92 1.34 12.90
N VAL A 305 -3.60 1.66 14.00
CA VAL A 305 -3.41 0.97 15.28
C VAL A 305 -3.93 -0.47 15.23
N VAL A 306 -5.12 -0.68 14.67
CA VAL A 306 -5.66 -2.04 14.45
C VAL A 306 -4.70 -2.86 13.59
N SER A 307 -4.20 -2.28 12.50
CA SER A 307 -3.33 -2.98 11.56
C SER A 307 -1.99 -3.35 12.19
N VAL A 308 -1.43 -2.54 13.08
CA VAL A 308 -0.25 -2.94 13.85
C VAL A 308 -0.53 -4.21 14.65
N GLY A 309 -1.63 -4.23 15.43
CA GLY A 309 -2.01 -5.40 16.20
C GLY A 309 -2.18 -6.64 15.31
N MET A 310 -2.85 -6.48 14.17
CA MET A 310 -3.02 -7.55 13.19
C MET A 310 -1.70 -8.00 12.55
N ILE A 311 -0.77 -7.09 12.22
CA ILE A 311 0.55 -7.42 11.66
C ILE A 311 1.35 -8.23 12.68
N THR A 312 1.35 -7.82 13.96
CA THR A 312 2.04 -8.54 15.05
C THR A 312 1.55 -9.98 15.20
N LEU A 313 0.26 -10.24 14.91
CA LEU A 313 -0.31 -11.60 14.90
C LEU A 313 -0.09 -12.33 13.57
N ALA A 314 -0.30 -11.65 12.46
CA ALA A 314 -0.29 -12.23 11.12
C ALA A 314 1.12 -12.63 10.68
N VAL A 315 2.15 -11.84 10.99
CA VAL A 315 3.53 -12.15 10.58
C VAL A 315 4.00 -13.50 11.11
N PRO A 316 3.90 -13.81 12.42
CA PRO A 316 4.22 -15.14 12.95
C PRO A 316 3.39 -16.26 12.31
N ILE A 317 2.08 -16.04 12.10
CA ILE A 317 1.20 -17.03 11.47
C ILE A 317 1.66 -17.31 10.04
N LEU A 318 1.91 -16.27 9.24
CA LEU A 318 2.37 -16.41 7.86
C LEU A 318 3.74 -17.07 7.79
N GLN A 319 4.64 -16.75 8.71
CA GLN A 319 5.93 -17.45 8.80
C GLN A 319 5.75 -18.93 9.13
N LEU A 320 4.83 -19.30 10.02
CA LEU A 320 4.57 -20.70 10.35
C LEU A 320 3.90 -21.46 9.19
N VAL A 321 2.93 -20.83 8.52
CA VAL A 321 2.19 -21.44 7.40
C VAL A 321 3.08 -21.64 6.17
N PHE A 322 4.02 -20.73 5.93
CA PHE A 322 4.93 -20.79 4.77
C PHE A 322 6.38 -21.16 5.17
N ALA A 323 6.57 -21.73 6.38
CA ALA A 323 7.83 -22.37 6.77
C ALA A 323 7.92 -23.73 6.08
N SER A 324 8.35 -23.72 4.82
CA SER A 324 8.62 -24.91 4.03
C SER A 324 9.80 -24.66 3.12
#